data_AF-A0AA85JN87-F1
#
_entry.id   AF-A0AA85JN87-F1
#
_cell.length_a   1.000
_cell.length_b   1.000
_cell.length_c   1.000
_cell.angle_alpha   90.00
_cell.angle_beta   90.00
_cell.angle_gamma   90.00
#
_symmetry.space_group_name_H-M   'P 1'
#
loop_
_entity.id
_entity.type
_entity.pdbx_description
1 polymer ?
#
loop_
_entity_poly.entity_id
_entity_poly.type
_entity_poly.pdbx_seq_one_letter_code
_entity_poly.pdbx_strand_id
1 'polypeptide(L)'
;MGMNMVSKATDSALHCLQKEFSRMQVISLSGNMCTDKKPATINTILGRGKSVIAEARLPASVLAQVLHTNAHRLARLAHAKNWIGSSLAGCSGIMGSNAHAANIIAGMFAATGQDLAQVIDSSACLTQLEVDASDDSLIASVTMPCIEVGTVGGGTRLPAQRACLDLLDLSVDRPTEHLSRLIAGTVLSAELSLLAALDTADLVKAHMHLNRAKTSTTTQVPNNNNNANTMNNNNNNGNGTNDNPDPAAPDHHPVGNCHSDVQTTTGHSAVVGVHEKRFSVKKSDPAMMNSEISHYIM
;
A
#
# COMPACT_ATOMS: atom_id res chain seq x y z
N MET A 1 10.57 13.11 -5.58
CA MET A 1 11.69 12.32 -5.04
C MET A 1 12.90 13.22 -4.94
N GLY A 2 13.53 13.66 -6.04
CA GLY A 2 14.47 14.80 -6.00
C GLY A 2 15.79 14.54 -5.27
N MET A 3 16.10 13.29 -4.91
CA MET A 3 17.28 12.91 -4.12
C MET A 3 18.58 13.45 -4.73
N ASN A 4 18.82 13.23 -6.03
CA ASN A 4 20.03 13.73 -6.69
C ASN A 4 20.13 15.27 -6.68
N MET A 5 18.99 15.96 -6.80
CA MET A 5 18.93 17.42 -6.79
C MET A 5 19.30 17.95 -5.41
N VAL A 6 18.71 17.40 -4.34
CA VAL A 6 19.01 17.84 -2.97
C VAL A 6 20.43 17.47 -2.57
N SER A 7 20.95 16.29 -2.95
CA SER A 7 22.34 15.92 -2.69
C SER A 7 23.33 16.90 -3.33
N LYS A 8 23.12 17.28 -4.59
CA LYS A 8 23.96 18.27 -5.28
C LYS A 8 23.90 19.64 -4.61
N ALA A 9 22.71 20.07 -4.19
CA ALA A 9 22.53 21.33 -3.49
C ALA A 9 23.22 21.31 -2.11
N THR A 10 23.05 20.23 -1.34
CA THR A 10 23.70 20.05 -0.04
C THR A 10 25.21 20.02 -0.18
N ASP A 11 25.76 19.32 -1.17
CA ASP A 11 27.21 19.30 -1.42
C ASP A 11 27.75 20.71 -1.68
N SER A 12 27.06 21.48 -2.53
CA SER A 12 27.42 22.89 -2.79
C SER A 12 27.32 23.77 -1.53
N ALA A 13 26.30 23.56 -0.69
CA ALA A 13 26.12 24.27 0.56
C ALA A 13 27.22 23.94 1.59
N LEU A 14 27.63 22.67 1.67
CA LEU A 14 28.73 22.24 2.54
C LEU A 14 30.06 22.89 2.12
N HIS A 15 30.35 22.99 0.81
CA HIS A 15 31.52 23.71 0.31
C HIS A 15 31.49 25.21 0.67
N CYS A 16 30.31 25.82 0.72
CA CYS A 16 30.16 27.20 1.20
C CYS A 16 30.49 27.30 2.70
N LEU A 17 29.93 26.40 3.51
CA LEU A 17 30.19 26.35 4.96
C LEU A 17 31.66 26.10 5.29
N GLN A 18 32.37 25.28 4.50
CA GLN A 18 33.81 25.04 4.71
C GLN A 18 34.68 26.29 4.49
N LYS A 19 34.21 27.28 3.73
CA LYS A 19 34.91 28.57 3.58
C LYS A 19 34.84 29.41 4.85
N GLU A 20 33.69 29.38 5.52
CA GLU A 20 33.45 30.10 6.78
C GLU A 20 34.07 29.36 7.98
N PHE A 21 33.98 28.02 7.97
CA PHE A 21 34.45 27.15 9.05
C PHE A 21 35.57 26.24 8.55
N SER A 22 36.79 26.78 8.45
CA SER A 22 37.96 26.09 7.90
C SER A 22 38.39 24.79 8.63
N ARG A 23 37.94 24.60 9.88
CA ARG A 23 38.16 23.39 10.66
C ARG A 23 37.08 22.32 10.48
N MET A 24 35.97 22.65 9.80
CA MET A 24 34.86 21.72 9.57
C MET A 24 35.27 20.61 8.62
N GLN A 25 35.03 19.37 9.03
CA GLN A 25 35.25 18.18 8.20
C GLN A 25 33.90 17.56 7.84
N VAL A 26 33.68 17.36 6.55
CA VAL A 26 32.51 16.62 6.06
C VAL A 26 32.86 15.14 6.02
N ILE A 27 32.32 14.37 6.97
CA ILE A 27 32.55 12.92 7.03
C ILE A 27 31.74 12.19 5.94
N SER A 28 30.48 12.59 5.76
CA SER A 28 29.57 12.04 4.76
C SER A 28 28.53 13.09 4.38
N LEU A 29 28.10 13.09 3.12
CA LEU A 29 26.98 13.91 2.66
C LEU A 29 25.65 13.47 3.30
N SER A 30 25.52 12.19 3.67
CA SER A 30 24.36 11.63 4.34
C SER A 30 24.78 10.98 5.65
N GLY A 31 24.45 11.64 6.76
CA GLY A 31 24.66 11.13 8.13
C GLY A 31 23.46 10.38 8.69
N ASN A 32 22.62 9.79 7.84
CA ASN A 32 21.35 9.14 8.20
C ASN A 32 20.28 10.02 8.89
N MET A 33 20.50 11.33 9.03
CA MET A 33 19.48 12.29 9.52
C MET A 33 18.49 12.76 8.44
N CYS A 34 18.51 12.16 7.24
CA CYS A 34 17.59 12.50 6.17
C CYS A 34 16.12 12.11 6.45
N THR A 35 15.73 10.88 6.81
CA THR A 35 16.39 9.56 6.77
C THR A 35 15.94 8.79 5.53
N ASP A 36 16.84 8.17 4.73
CA ASP A 36 16.45 7.84 3.34
C ASP A 36 15.61 6.59 3.05
N LYS A 37 15.83 5.43 3.62
CA LYS A 37 15.26 4.12 3.17
C LYS A 37 15.25 3.22 4.39
N LYS A 38 14.93 3.82 5.53
CA LYS A 38 15.13 3.25 6.86
C LYS A 38 14.05 3.80 7.77
N PRO A 39 13.43 2.96 8.61
CA PRO A 39 12.42 3.42 9.55
C PRO A 39 13.00 4.50 10.47
N ALA A 40 12.41 5.69 10.46
CA ALA A 40 12.88 6.80 11.29
C ALA A 40 11.75 7.75 11.70
N THR A 41 11.63 7.97 13.01
CA THR A 41 10.60 8.84 13.59
C THR A 41 10.69 10.28 13.09
N ILE A 42 11.89 10.77 12.77
CA ILE A 42 12.09 12.13 12.23
C ILE A 42 11.25 12.36 10.96
N ASN A 43 11.15 11.37 10.07
CA ASN A 43 10.35 11.47 8.84
C ASN A 43 8.85 11.59 9.14
N THR A 44 8.38 10.96 10.23
CA THR A 44 6.98 11.06 10.64
C THR A 44 6.63 12.36 11.35
N ILE A 45 7.58 12.94 12.09
CA ILE A 45 7.38 14.17 12.87
C ILE A 45 7.53 15.41 11.97
N LEU A 46 8.61 15.47 11.19
CA LEU A 46 8.95 16.64 10.37
C LEU A 46 8.46 16.53 8.93
N GLY A 47 8.03 15.33 8.50
CA GLY A 47 7.67 15.05 7.12
C GLY A 47 8.89 14.86 6.21
N ARG A 48 8.70 14.18 5.09
CA ARG A 48 9.74 13.99 4.06
C ARG A 48 9.12 13.74 2.68
N GLY A 49 9.44 14.55 1.69
CA GLY A 49 8.74 14.47 0.39
C GLY A 49 7.39 15.17 0.46
N LYS A 50 6.28 14.44 0.31
CA LYS A 50 4.91 15.00 0.35
C LYS A 50 4.17 14.52 1.60
N SER A 51 3.61 15.46 2.34
CA SER A 51 2.73 15.18 3.49
C SER A 51 1.28 15.41 3.08
N VAL A 52 0.49 14.33 3.10
CA VAL A 52 -0.87 14.31 2.53
C VAL A 52 -1.86 13.76 3.55
N ILE A 53 -3.03 14.38 3.62
CA ILE A 53 -4.20 13.85 4.32
C ILE A 53 -5.28 13.61 3.27
N ALA A 54 -5.81 12.39 3.21
CA ALA A 54 -7.02 12.09 2.44
C ALA A 54 -8.13 11.70 3.41
N GLU A 55 -9.33 12.22 3.17
CA GLU A 55 -10.51 12.02 4.00
C GLU A 55 -11.73 11.67 3.14
N ALA A 56 -12.66 10.92 3.70
CA ALA A 56 -13.93 10.62 3.07
C ALA A 56 -15.04 10.48 4.11
N ARG A 57 -16.25 10.92 3.74
CA ARG A 57 -17.49 10.63 4.49
C ARG A 57 -18.29 9.56 3.76
N LEU A 58 -18.52 8.43 4.42
CA LEU A 58 -19.26 7.28 3.88
C LEU A 58 -20.63 7.18 4.57
N PRO A 59 -21.75 7.37 3.84
CA PRO A 59 -23.09 7.17 4.38
C PRO A 59 -23.30 5.75 4.91
N ALA A 60 -24.13 5.61 5.94
CA ALA A 60 -24.47 4.31 6.54
C ALA A 60 -24.98 3.29 5.50
N SER A 61 -25.74 3.74 4.49
CA SER A 61 -26.23 2.89 3.40
C SER A 61 -25.09 2.29 2.57
N VAL A 62 -24.05 3.06 2.26
CA VAL A 62 -22.87 2.59 1.52
C VAL A 62 -22.09 1.57 2.35
N LEU A 63 -21.91 1.84 3.65
CA LEU A 63 -21.24 0.90 4.56
C LEU A 63 -21.96 -0.45 4.60
N ALA A 64 -23.29 -0.45 4.70
CA ALA A 64 -24.08 -1.67 4.75
C ALA A 64 -24.13 -2.41 3.41
N GLN A 65 -24.33 -1.69 2.31
CA GLN A 65 -24.55 -2.31 0.98
C GLN A 65 -23.25 -2.74 0.29
N VAL A 66 -22.15 -2.00 0.49
CA VAL A 66 -20.89 -2.24 -0.23
C VAL A 66 -19.84 -2.89 0.67
N LEU A 67 -19.68 -2.39 1.89
CA LEU A 67 -18.67 -2.89 2.83
C LEU A 67 -19.22 -3.96 3.79
N HIS A 68 -20.54 -4.22 3.74
CA HIS A 68 -21.23 -5.22 4.56
C HIS A 68 -20.96 -5.06 6.07
N THR A 69 -20.77 -3.82 6.53
CA THR A 69 -20.47 -3.47 7.92
C THR A 69 -21.15 -2.14 8.29
N ASN A 70 -20.82 -1.57 9.45
CA ASN A 70 -21.29 -0.25 9.90
C ASN A 70 -20.15 0.58 10.51
N ALA A 71 -20.41 1.88 10.69
CA ALA A 71 -19.40 2.84 11.16
C ALA A 71 -18.83 2.48 12.54
N HIS A 72 -19.68 2.08 13.49
CA HIS A 72 -19.24 1.72 14.85
C HIS A 72 -18.29 0.53 14.87
N ARG A 73 -18.59 -0.52 14.09
CA ARG A 73 -17.76 -1.72 14.00
C ARG A 73 -16.38 -1.38 13.42
N LEU A 74 -16.36 -0.63 12.32
CA LEU A 74 -15.11 -0.20 11.69
C LEU A 74 -14.27 0.71 12.60
N ALA A 75 -14.89 1.71 13.23
CA ALA A 75 -14.20 2.61 14.17
C ALA A 75 -13.60 1.85 15.36
N ARG A 76 -14.38 0.92 15.95
CA ARG A 76 -13.90 0.06 17.03
C ARG A 76 -12.74 -0.84 16.58
N LEU A 77 -12.85 -1.44 15.39
CA LEU A 77 -11.79 -2.29 14.84
C LEU A 77 -10.51 -1.49 14.58
N ALA A 78 -10.60 -0.33 13.95
CA ALA A 78 -9.44 0.52 13.68
C ALA A 78 -8.75 0.95 14.99
N HIS A 79 -9.53 1.33 16.01
CA HIS A 79 -8.97 1.67 17.32
C HIS A 79 -8.26 0.47 17.97
N ALA A 80 -8.88 -0.71 17.98
CA ALA A 80 -8.27 -1.90 18.58
C ALA A 80 -7.02 -2.39 17.80
N LYS A 81 -7.10 -2.44 16.47
CA LYS A 81 -6.04 -2.97 15.60
C LYS A 81 -4.96 -1.94 15.30
N ASN A 82 -5.33 -0.85 14.63
CA ASN A 82 -4.36 0.09 14.06
C ASN A 82 -3.75 0.98 15.14
N TRP A 83 -4.43 1.20 16.27
CA TRP A 83 -3.92 2.08 17.32
C TRP A 83 -3.36 1.27 18.48
N ILE A 84 -4.21 0.57 19.23
CA ILE A 84 -3.78 -0.21 20.40
C ILE A 84 -2.82 -1.33 19.96
N GLY A 85 -3.20 -2.13 18.97
CA GLY A 85 -2.40 -3.24 18.46
C GLY A 85 -1.02 -2.79 17.98
N SER A 86 -0.95 -1.75 17.14
CA SER A 86 0.33 -1.20 16.67
C SER A 86 1.18 -0.60 17.79
N SER A 87 0.54 0.04 18.79
CA SER A 87 1.26 0.55 19.97
C SER A 87 1.88 -0.59 20.79
N LEU A 88 1.13 -1.67 21.02
CA LEU A 88 1.62 -2.86 21.73
C LEU A 88 2.72 -3.59 20.95
N ALA A 89 2.67 -3.56 19.62
CA ALA A 89 3.69 -4.13 18.75
C ALA A 89 4.99 -3.29 18.68
N GLY A 90 5.04 -2.11 19.32
CA GLY A 90 6.21 -1.24 19.30
C GLY A 90 6.40 -0.48 17.99
N CYS A 91 5.34 -0.28 17.20
CA CYS A 91 5.40 0.59 16.03
C CYS A 91 5.67 2.03 16.47
N SER A 92 6.67 2.67 15.87
CA SER A 92 7.07 4.03 16.24
C SER A 92 6.13 5.08 15.64
N GLY A 93 5.42 5.82 16.49
CA GLY A 93 4.53 6.90 16.07
C GLY A 93 3.50 6.46 15.03
N ILE A 94 3.30 7.28 14.00
CA ILE A 94 2.31 7.02 12.93
C ILE A 94 2.77 6.02 11.87
N MET A 95 3.99 5.48 11.93
CA MET A 95 4.49 4.57 10.87
C MET A 95 3.69 3.28 10.74
N GLY A 96 3.15 2.76 11.86
CA GLY A 96 2.46 1.47 11.88
C GLY A 96 0.96 1.56 12.14
N SER A 97 0.37 2.75 12.17
CA SER A 97 -1.03 2.94 12.58
C SER A 97 -2.02 2.80 11.43
N ASN A 98 -1.84 1.77 10.62
CA ASN A 98 -2.65 1.43 9.44
C ASN A 98 -2.80 -0.09 9.31
N ALA A 99 -3.65 -0.55 8.39
CA ALA A 99 -3.86 -1.96 8.13
C ALA A 99 -2.85 -2.52 7.12
N HIS A 100 -2.67 -1.88 5.97
CA HIS A 100 -1.81 -2.35 4.88
C HIS A 100 -1.36 -1.26 3.89
N ALA A 101 -1.11 -0.02 4.34
CA ALA A 101 -0.70 1.07 3.45
C ALA A 101 0.52 0.72 2.56
N ALA A 102 1.46 -0.08 3.10
CA ALA A 102 2.63 -0.56 2.36
C ALA A 102 2.30 -1.36 1.09
N ASN A 103 1.20 -2.14 1.08
CA ASN A 103 0.80 -2.91 -0.11
C ASN A 103 0.46 -1.98 -1.27
N ILE A 104 -0.33 -0.94 -0.99
CA ILE A 104 -0.76 0.04 -2.00
C ILE A 104 0.41 0.89 -2.46
N ILE A 105 1.25 1.35 -1.52
CA ILE A 105 2.45 2.12 -1.84
C ILE A 105 3.38 1.29 -2.74
N ALA A 106 3.66 0.03 -2.41
CA ALA A 106 4.49 -0.85 -3.24
C ALA A 106 3.91 -1.05 -4.65
N GLY A 107 2.60 -1.32 -4.76
CA GLY A 107 1.93 -1.50 -6.05
C GLY A 107 1.98 -0.25 -6.92
N MET A 108 1.62 0.91 -6.35
CA MET A 108 1.67 2.20 -7.05
C MET A 108 3.11 2.56 -7.44
N PHE A 109 4.09 2.31 -6.56
CA PHE A 109 5.49 2.62 -6.82
C PHE A 109 6.06 1.75 -7.95
N ALA A 110 5.77 0.45 -7.94
CA ALA A 110 6.18 -0.47 -9.00
C ALA A 110 5.57 -0.08 -10.34
N ALA A 111 4.25 0.20 -10.35
CA ALA A 111 3.52 0.55 -11.57
C ALA A 111 3.98 1.89 -12.17
N THR A 112 4.27 2.89 -11.34
CA THR A 112 4.59 4.26 -11.79
C THR A 112 6.09 4.59 -11.80
N GLY A 113 6.96 3.60 -11.56
CA GLY A 113 8.41 3.76 -11.67
C GLY A 113 9.06 4.59 -10.58
N GLN A 114 8.52 4.52 -9.36
CA GLN A 114 9.10 5.13 -8.16
C GLN A 114 10.21 4.24 -7.56
N ASP A 115 10.92 4.74 -6.56
CA ASP A 115 11.96 3.97 -5.87
C ASP A 115 11.34 3.03 -4.83
N LEU A 116 11.36 1.72 -5.10
CA LEU A 116 10.74 0.70 -4.24
C LEU A 116 11.37 0.62 -2.84
N ALA A 117 12.63 1.01 -2.67
CA ALA A 117 13.23 1.02 -1.33
C ALA A 117 12.62 2.11 -0.44
N GLN A 118 12.00 3.14 -1.03
CA GLN A 118 11.31 4.20 -0.31
C GLN A 118 9.89 3.80 0.13
N VAL A 119 9.43 2.58 -0.16
CA VAL A 119 8.22 2.00 0.45
C VAL A 119 8.34 2.00 1.98
N ILE A 120 9.55 1.82 2.52
CA ILE A 120 9.84 1.82 3.96
C ILE A 120 9.31 3.09 4.63
N ASP A 121 9.62 4.25 4.06
CA ASP A 121 9.24 5.55 4.60
C ASP A 121 7.85 5.96 4.11
N SER A 122 7.60 5.82 2.81
CA SER A 122 6.34 6.26 2.17
C SER A 122 5.10 5.48 2.61
N SER A 123 5.26 4.35 3.29
CA SER A 123 4.14 3.58 3.90
C SER A 123 3.74 4.06 5.28
N ALA A 124 4.45 5.02 5.88
CA ALA A 124 4.03 5.62 7.14
C ALA A 124 2.64 6.23 6.99
N CYS A 125 1.68 5.72 7.75
CA CYS A 125 0.28 6.07 7.61
C CYS A 125 -0.46 5.91 8.93
N LEU A 126 -1.18 6.96 9.33
CA LEU A 126 -2.19 6.91 10.38
C LEU A 126 -3.58 6.86 9.76
N THR A 127 -4.29 5.77 9.99
CA THR A 127 -5.70 5.58 9.60
C THR A 127 -6.60 5.90 10.79
N GLN A 128 -7.54 6.84 10.61
CA GLN A 128 -8.49 7.26 11.63
C GLN A 128 -9.92 7.08 11.12
N LEU A 129 -10.76 6.45 11.93
CA LEU A 129 -12.14 6.15 11.61
C LEU A 129 -13.02 6.64 12.76
N GLU A 130 -13.94 7.56 12.45
CA GLU A 130 -14.84 8.19 13.41
C GLU A 130 -16.29 8.02 12.96
N VAL A 131 -17.20 7.88 13.93
CA VAL A 131 -18.64 7.80 13.65
C VAL A 131 -19.24 9.19 13.76
N ASP A 132 -19.93 9.63 12.71
CA ASP A 132 -20.78 10.80 12.79
C ASP A 132 -22.10 10.42 13.47
N ALA A 133 -22.26 10.85 14.73
CA ALA A 133 -23.43 10.52 15.54
C ALA A 133 -24.75 11.11 15.03
N SER A 134 -24.71 12.02 14.04
CA SER A 134 -25.92 12.62 13.48
C SER A 134 -26.67 11.70 12.52
N ASP A 135 -25.95 10.82 11.80
CA ASP A 135 -26.53 9.97 10.75
C ASP A 135 -25.86 8.59 10.60
N ASP A 136 -25.07 8.17 11.59
CA ASP A 136 -24.30 6.92 11.62
C ASP A 136 -23.36 6.74 10.40
N SER A 137 -23.00 7.83 9.73
CA SER A 137 -21.97 7.80 8.69
C SER A 137 -20.57 7.63 9.29
N LEU A 138 -19.65 7.17 8.45
CA LEU A 138 -18.24 7.02 8.82
C LEU A 138 -17.43 8.18 8.24
N ILE A 139 -16.71 8.89 9.09
CA ILE A 139 -15.63 9.79 8.69
C ILE A 139 -14.33 9.00 8.72
N ALA A 140 -13.72 8.82 7.56
CA ALA A 140 -12.51 8.05 7.40
C ALA A 140 -11.38 8.96 6.92
N SER A 141 -10.18 8.85 7.48
CA SER A 141 -9.01 9.57 7.00
C SER A 141 -7.73 8.75 7.09
N VAL A 142 -6.79 9.08 6.20
CA VAL A 142 -5.40 8.64 6.26
C VAL A 142 -4.49 9.86 6.28
N THR A 143 -3.50 9.85 7.16
CA THR A 143 -2.43 10.85 7.22
C THR A 143 -1.10 10.20 6.87
N MET A 144 -0.49 10.65 5.77
CA MET A 144 0.76 10.11 5.23
C MET A 144 1.81 11.22 5.16
N PRO A 145 2.73 11.31 6.13
CA PRO A 145 3.61 12.47 6.29
C PRO A 145 4.80 12.46 5.31
N CYS A 146 5.13 11.32 4.72
CA CYS A 146 6.39 11.13 4.02
C CYS A 146 6.32 10.37 2.69
N ILE A 147 5.36 10.72 1.83
CA ILE A 147 5.25 10.13 0.49
C ILE A 147 6.35 10.68 -0.44
N GLU A 148 7.28 9.83 -0.82
CA GLU A 148 8.44 10.20 -1.65
C GLU A 148 8.26 9.82 -3.12
N VAL A 149 7.54 10.65 -3.86
CA VAL A 149 7.19 10.37 -5.26
C VAL A 149 7.70 11.44 -6.21
N GLY A 150 7.88 11.07 -7.47
CA GLY A 150 8.21 11.98 -8.57
C GLY A 150 7.54 11.55 -9.87
N THR A 151 7.35 12.51 -10.76
CA THR A 151 6.76 12.27 -12.10
C THR A 151 7.80 12.38 -13.23
N VAL A 152 9.04 12.71 -12.88
CA VAL A 152 10.18 12.85 -13.79
C VAL A 152 11.44 12.27 -13.14
N GLY A 153 12.25 11.56 -13.93
CA GLY A 153 13.52 10.97 -13.51
C GLY A 153 13.39 9.56 -12.92
N GLY A 154 14.52 8.89 -12.70
CA GLY A 154 14.52 7.50 -12.22
C GLY A 154 13.76 6.54 -13.14
N GLY A 155 12.97 5.65 -12.54
CA GLY A 155 12.18 4.64 -13.25
C GLY A 155 11.00 5.19 -14.05
N THR A 156 10.57 6.43 -13.78
CA THR A 156 9.42 7.08 -14.47
C THR A 156 9.63 7.29 -15.98
N ARG A 157 10.87 7.14 -16.45
CA ARG A 157 11.25 7.26 -17.87
C ARG A 157 11.09 5.97 -18.65
N LEU A 158 10.94 4.83 -17.97
CA LEU A 158 10.79 3.54 -18.62
C LEU A 158 9.41 3.48 -19.32
N PRO A 159 9.30 2.94 -20.55
CA PRO A 159 8.08 3.04 -21.33
C PRO A 159 6.81 2.50 -20.63
N ALA A 160 6.91 1.36 -19.93
CA ALA A 160 5.78 0.76 -19.24
C ALA A 160 5.31 1.63 -18.05
N GLN A 161 6.25 2.05 -17.20
CA GLN A 161 5.97 2.93 -16.06
C GLN A 161 5.45 4.29 -16.50
N ARG A 162 5.95 4.80 -17.63
CA ARG A 162 5.48 6.05 -18.21
C ARG A 162 4.03 5.95 -18.67
N ALA A 163 3.66 4.86 -19.34
CA ALA A 163 2.28 4.60 -19.73
C ALA A 163 1.34 4.57 -18.51
N CYS A 164 1.75 3.94 -17.40
CA CYS A 164 0.99 3.97 -16.15
C CYS A 164 0.83 5.38 -15.57
N LEU A 165 1.86 6.22 -15.64
CA LEU A 165 1.76 7.63 -15.21
C LEU A 165 0.83 8.45 -16.09
N ASP A 166 0.87 8.23 -17.41
CA ASP A 166 0.02 8.94 -18.37
C ASP A 166 -1.47 8.57 -18.17
N LEU A 167 -1.78 7.33 -17.75
CA LEU A 167 -3.14 6.92 -17.36
C LEU A 167 -3.71 7.66 -16.14
N LEU A 168 -2.85 8.18 -15.26
CA LEU A 168 -3.25 8.92 -14.06
C LEU A 168 -3.56 10.39 -14.33
N ASP A 169 -3.58 10.81 -15.60
CA ASP A 169 -3.85 12.17 -16.08
C ASP A 169 -3.15 13.27 -15.26
N LEU A 170 -1.84 13.13 -15.13
CA LEU A 170 -1.00 14.07 -14.38
C LEU A 170 -0.68 15.34 -15.18
N SER A 171 -1.50 15.69 -16.19
CA SER A 171 -1.36 16.90 -17.02
C SER A 171 -1.87 18.14 -16.30
N VAL A 172 -1.47 18.30 -15.04
CA VAL A 172 -1.95 19.33 -14.11
C VAL A 172 -0.79 20.14 -13.55
N ASP A 173 -1.09 21.31 -13.01
CA ASP A 173 -0.11 22.03 -12.21
C ASP A 173 0.30 21.18 -10.99
N ARG A 174 1.59 21.19 -10.67
CA ARG A 174 2.17 20.39 -9.57
C ARG A 174 1.84 18.88 -9.67
N PRO A 175 2.30 18.20 -10.74
CA PRO A 175 1.90 16.81 -11.03
C PRO A 175 2.38 15.81 -9.99
N THR A 176 3.51 16.07 -9.32
CA THR A 176 4.01 15.20 -8.24
C THR A 176 3.10 15.26 -7.01
N GLU A 177 2.59 16.44 -6.66
CA GLU A 177 1.61 16.62 -5.61
C GLU A 177 0.30 15.91 -5.98
N HIS A 178 -0.15 16.03 -7.23
CA HIS A 178 -1.34 15.32 -7.69
C HIS A 178 -1.18 13.80 -7.56
N LEU A 179 -0.04 13.24 -7.99
CA LEU A 179 0.27 11.82 -7.80
C LEU A 179 0.23 11.40 -6.32
N SER A 180 0.79 12.21 -5.41
CA SER A 180 0.74 11.90 -3.97
C SER A 180 -0.68 11.91 -3.40
N ARG A 181 -1.60 12.74 -3.93
CA ARG A 181 -3.01 12.74 -3.55
C ARG A 181 -3.75 11.50 -4.05
N LEU A 182 -3.50 11.09 -5.30
CA LEU A 182 -4.06 9.85 -5.86
C LEU A 182 -3.62 8.63 -5.05
N ILE A 183 -2.34 8.57 -4.68
CA ILE A 183 -1.80 7.52 -3.83
C ILE A 183 -2.50 7.51 -2.46
N ALA A 184 -2.59 8.65 -1.77
CA ALA A 184 -3.26 8.73 -0.47
C ALA A 184 -4.75 8.33 -0.53
N GLY A 185 -5.48 8.77 -1.57
CA GLY A 185 -6.87 8.35 -1.80
C GLY A 185 -7.01 6.85 -2.07
N THR A 186 -6.06 6.26 -2.79
CA THR A 186 -6.01 4.81 -3.05
C THR A 186 -5.72 4.04 -1.75
N VAL A 187 -4.81 4.54 -0.92
CA VAL A 187 -4.53 3.98 0.42
C VAL A 187 -5.77 4.02 1.29
N LEU A 188 -6.47 5.17 1.39
CA LEU A 188 -7.72 5.29 2.15
C LEU A 188 -8.77 4.26 1.70
N SER A 189 -8.97 4.14 0.39
CA SER A 189 -9.93 3.19 -0.19
C SER A 189 -9.58 1.74 0.16
N ALA A 190 -8.30 1.40 0.09
CA ALA A 190 -7.83 0.05 0.40
C ALA A 190 -7.87 -0.25 1.91
N GLU A 191 -7.58 0.73 2.77
CA GLU A 191 -7.71 0.62 4.22
C GLU A 191 -9.16 0.30 4.60
N LEU A 192 -10.12 1.05 4.05
CA LEU A 192 -11.55 0.80 4.25
C LEU A 192 -11.96 -0.61 3.81
N SER A 193 -11.51 -1.03 2.62
CA SER A 193 -11.82 -2.37 2.10
C SER A 193 -11.25 -3.49 2.98
N LEU A 194 -9.98 -3.40 3.41
CA LEU A 194 -9.37 -4.44 4.23
C LEU A 194 -9.98 -4.48 5.64
N LEU A 195 -10.22 -3.32 6.27
CA LEU A 195 -10.84 -3.26 7.59
C LEU A 195 -12.27 -3.83 7.55
N ALA A 196 -13.04 -3.56 6.50
CA ALA A 196 -14.35 -4.17 6.30
C ALA A 196 -14.27 -5.70 6.15
N ALA A 197 -13.33 -6.21 5.35
CA ALA A 197 -13.11 -7.65 5.18
C ALA A 197 -12.66 -8.35 6.49
N LEU A 198 -11.89 -7.66 7.33
CA LEU A 198 -11.50 -8.14 8.66
C LEU A 198 -12.69 -8.18 9.62
N ASP A 199 -13.53 -7.15 9.62
CA ASP A 199 -14.71 -7.06 10.50
C ASP A 199 -15.78 -8.10 10.15
N THR A 200 -15.97 -8.39 8.87
CA THR A 200 -16.96 -9.36 8.35
C THR A 200 -16.45 -10.81 8.37
N ALA A 201 -15.20 -11.04 8.76
CA ALA A 201 -14.49 -12.32 8.68
C ALA A 201 -14.38 -12.91 7.26
N ASP A 202 -14.52 -12.08 6.22
CA ASP A 202 -14.42 -12.51 4.82
C ASP A 202 -12.97 -12.57 4.31
N LEU A 203 -12.00 -12.07 5.06
CA LEU A 203 -10.60 -12.08 4.64
C LEU A 203 -10.08 -13.48 4.26
N VAL A 204 -10.35 -14.49 5.10
CA VAL A 204 -9.89 -15.87 4.85
C VAL A 204 -10.57 -16.44 3.60
N LYS A 205 -11.86 -16.18 3.41
CA LYS A 205 -12.61 -16.65 2.23
C LYS A 205 -12.09 -15.98 0.95
N ALA A 206 -11.87 -14.66 0.97
CA ALA A 206 -11.34 -13.91 -0.17
C ALA A 206 -9.92 -14.36 -0.54
N HIS A 207 -9.03 -14.56 0.43
CA HIS A 207 -7.69 -15.10 0.18
C HIS A 207 -7.73 -16.50 -0.44
N MET A 208 -8.62 -17.38 0.05
CA MET A 208 -8.76 -18.72 -0.49
C MET A 208 -9.34 -18.75 -1.91
N HIS A 209 -10.18 -17.78 -2.27
CA HIS A 209 -10.80 -17.70 -3.59
C HIS A 209 -9.93 -17.00 -4.64
N LEU A 210 -9.23 -15.91 -4.28
CA LEU A 210 -8.54 -15.03 -5.22
C LEU A 210 -7.01 -15.18 -5.23
N ASN A 211 -6.40 -15.54 -4.09
CA ASN A 211 -4.93 -15.62 -3.97
C ASN A 211 -4.36 -17.03 -4.12
N ARG A 212 -5.18 -18.01 -4.49
CA ARG A 212 -4.72 -19.36 -4.83
C ARG A 212 -5.06 -19.67 -6.29
N ALA A 213 -4.04 -19.81 -7.14
CA ALA A 213 -4.25 -20.37 -8.46
C ALA A 213 -4.88 -21.76 -8.31
N LYS A 214 -6.03 -22.01 -8.95
CA LYS A 214 -6.52 -23.38 -9.14
C LYS A 214 -5.46 -24.10 -9.98
N THR A 215 -4.66 -24.94 -9.35
CA THR A 215 -3.75 -25.84 -10.06
C THR A 215 -4.61 -26.75 -10.95
N SER A 216 -4.69 -26.43 -12.24
CA SER A 216 -5.18 -27.37 -13.25
C SER A 216 -4.11 -28.46 -13.40
N THR A 217 -4.19 -29.49 -12.57
CA THR A 217 -3.43 -30.72 -12.78
C THR A 217 -3.93 -31.36 -14.07
N THR A 218 -3.25 -31.07 -15.17
CA THR A 218 -3.36 -31.82 -16.41
C THR A 218 -2.61 -33.13 -16.18
N THR A 219 -3.34 -34.21 -15.93
CA THR A 219 -2.77 -35.56 -15.86
C THR A 219 -2.27 -35.93 -17.26
N GLN A 220 -0.98 -35.73 -17.52
CA GLN A 220 -0.34 -36.35 -18.68
C GLN A 220 -0.12 -37.84 -18.39
N VAL A 221 -0.81 -38.69 -19.13
CA VAL A 221 -0.57 -40.13 -19.16
C VAL A 221 0.81 -40.37 -19.78
N PRO A 222 1.74 -41.11 -19.14
CA PRO A 222 3.04 -41.40 -19.73
C PRO A 222 2.89 -42.40 -20.88
N ASN A 223 3.37 -42.02 -22.06
CA ASN A 223 3.44 -42.91 -23.22
C ASN A 223 4.70 -43.80 -23.09
N ASN A 224 4.51 -45.05 -22.66
CA ASN A 224 5.60 -46.02 -22.49
C ASN A 224 5.91 -46.73 -23.83
N ASN A 225 6.91 -46.24 -24.55
CA ASN A 225 7.57 -47.00 -25.62
C ASN A 225 8.69 -47.86 -25.01
N ASN A 226 8.42 -49.14 -24.78
CA ASN A 226 9.44 -50.12 -24.40
C ASN A 226 9.98 -50.84 -25.65
N ASN A 227 11.27 -50.68 -25.92
CA ASN A 227 12.05 -51.57 -26.77
C ASN A 227 13.18 -52.19 -25.94
N ALA A 228 13.39 -53.49 -26.17
CA ALA A 228 14.57 -54.31 -25.89
C ALA A 228 14.66 -55.09 -24.56
N ASN A 229 14.71 -56.42 -24.79
CA ASN A 229 15.60 -57.43 -24.19
C ASN A 229 15.17 -58.21 -22.94
N THR A 230 14.54 -59.36 -23.24
CA THR A 230 14.88 -60.72 -22.77
C THR A 230 15.91 -60.85 -21.63
N MET A 231 15.47 -61.42 -20.49
CA MET A 231 15.92 -62.73 -19.98
C MET A 231 15.15 -63.15 -18.71
N ASN A 232 14.53 -64.34 -18.79
CA ASN A 232 14.54 -65.45 -17.81
C ASN A 232 14.28 -65.19 -16.30
N ASN A 233 13.18 -65.72 -15.72
CA ASN A 233 13.10 -67.06 -15.11
C ASN A 233 11.81 -67.24 -14.26
N ASN A 234 11.34 -68.49 -14.19
CA ASN A 234 10.08 -68.99 -13.59
C ASN A 234 9.99 -68.86 -12.05
N ASN A 235 8.79 -68.61 -11.49
CA ASN A 235 8.01 -69.61 -10.72
C ASN A 235 6.75 -69.04 -10.02
N ASN A 236 5.61 -69.66 -10.36
CA ASN A 236 4.48 -70.14 -9.55
C ASN A 236 3.82 -69.35 -8.39
N ASN A 237 2.48 -69.41 -8.49
CA ASN A 237 1.44 -69.60 -7.47
C ASN A 237 0.79 -68.38 -6.80
N GLY A 238 -0.54 -68.28 -7.02
CA GLY A 238 -1.48 -68.30 -5.89
C GLY A 238 -2.47 -67.14 -5.77
N ASN A 239 -3.61 -67.26 -6.47
CA ASN A 239 -5.00 -67.20 -5.97
C ASN A 239 -5.50 -66.04 -5.05
N GLY A 240 -6.69 -65.52 -5.38
CA GLY A 240 -7.63 -64.84 -4.46
C GLY A 240 -8.01 -63.40 -4.87
N THR A 241 -9.00 -63.18 -5.74
CA THR A 241 -10.43 -62.90 -5.41
C THR A 241 -10.65 -61.82 -4.34
N ASN A 242 -11.16 -60.65 -4.74
CA ASN A 242 -12.52 -60.20 -4.36
C ASN A 242 -12.86 -58.83 -4.97
N ASP A 243 -13.91 -58.86 -5.79
CA ASP A 243 -14.86 -57.78 -6.11
C ASP A 243 -15.43 -57.19 -4.78
N ASN A 244 -16.01 -55.98 -4.64
CA ASN A 244 -16.89 -55.18 -5.49
C ASN A 244 -17.23 -53.84 -4.70
N PRO A 245 -18.19 -52.97 -5.07
CA PRO A 245 -17.99 -51.75 -5.84
C PRO A 245 -18.46 -50.43 -5.16
N ASP A 246 -18.16 -49.30 -5.81
CA ASP A 246 -18.75 -47.97 -5.61
C ASP A 246 -20.27 -47.93 -5.87
N PRO A 247 -21.02 -47.01 -5.21
CA PRO A 247 -22.30 -46.54 -5.70
C PRO A 247 -22.21 -45.16 -6.39
N ALA A 248 -22.93 -45.09 -7.51
CA ALA A 248 -22.98 -44.02 -8.50
C ALA A 248 -23.65 -42.71 -8.04
N ALA A 249 -23.23 -41.62 -8.71
CA ALA A 249 -23.89 -40.33 -8.77
C ALA A 249 -25.13 -40.33 -9.69
N PRO A 250 -26.03 -39.34 -9.60
CA PRO A 250 -26.92 -38.99 -10.70
C PRO A 250 -26.59 -37.63 -11.32
N ASP A 251 -26.71 -37.62 -12.65
CA ASP A 251 -26.47 -36.55 -13.61
C ASP A 251 -27.65 -35.57 -13.78
N HIS A 252 -27.26 -34.33 -14.15
CA HIS A 252 -27.87 -33.38 -15.11
C HIS A 252 -29.34 -32.92 -15.05
N HIS A 253 -29.54 -31.58 -15.06
CA HIS A 253 -30.15 -30.76 -16.15
C HIS A 253 -30.28 -29.27 -15.73
N PRO A 254 -30.62 -28.29 -16.61
CA PRO A 254 -29.66 -27.47 -17.36
C PRO A 254 -29.73 -25.95 -17.05
N VAL A 255 -28.75 -25.22 -17.59
CA VAL A 255 -28.55 -23.77 -17.44
C VAL A 255 -29.61 -22.98 -18.23
N GLY A 256 -30.38 -22.15 -17.52
CA GLY A 256 -31.28 -21.15 -18.10
C GLY A 256 -30.62 -19.78 -18.21
N ASN A 257 -30.58 -19.25 -19.43
CA ASN A 257 -30.19 -17.87 -19.75
C ASN A 257 -31.21 -16.88 -19.19
N CYS A 258 -30.78 -15.96 -18.32
CA CYS A 258 -31.54 -14.78 -17.94
C CYS A 258 -30.70 -13.52 -18.20
N HIS A 259 -30.96 -12.87 -19.33
CA HIS A 259 -30.71 -11.44 -19.49
C HIS A 259 -31.80 -10.69 -18.71
N SER A 260 -31.40 -9.87 -17.74
CA SER A 260 -32.27 -8.88 -17.11
C SER A 260 -31.49 -7.59 -16.89
N ASP A 261 -31.86 -6.61 -17.71
CA ASP A 261 -31.82 -5.16 -17.53
C ASP A 261 -31.15 -4.62 -16.26
N VAL A 262 -29.99 -3.96 -16.45
CA VAL A 262 -29.37 -3.10 -15.45
C VAL A 262 -30.17 -1.80 -15.38
N GLN A 263 -31.10 -1.71 -14.42
CA GLN A 263 -31.66 -0.43 -14.00
C GLN A 263 -30.60 0.38 -13.26
N THR A 264 -30.34 1.58 -13.75
CA THR A 264 -29.49 2.61 -13.14
C THR A 264 -30.09 3.07 -11.81
N THR A 265 -29.48 2.69 -10.69
CA THR A 265 -29.75 3.27 -9.37
C THR A 265 -29.00 4.60 -9.21
N THR A 266 -29.75 5.61 -8.78
CA THR A 266 -29.31 6.98 -8.51
C THR A 266 -28.22 7.06 -7.44
N GLY A 267 -27.20 7.87 -7.72
CA GLY A 267 -25.92 7.89 -7.01
C GLY A 267 -25.97 8.34 -5.55
N HIS A 268 -25.39 7.50 -4.68
CA HIS A 268 -24.91 7.88 -3.35
C HIS A 268 -23.41 8.21 -3.50
N SER A 269 -23.06 9.49 -3.72
CA SER A 269 -21.64 9.87 -3.82
C SER A 269 -21.03 9.99 -2.43
N ALA A 270 -19.98 9.24 -2.15
CA ALA A 270 -19.06 9.58 -1.07
C ALA A 270 -18.37 10.91 -1.41
N VAL A 271 -18.19 11.79 -0.41
CA VAL A 271 -17.41 13.02 -0.57
C VAL A 271 -16.00 12.72 -0.12
N VAL A 272 -15.02 12.89 -1.00
CA VAL A 272 -13.59 12.68 -0.72
C VAL A 272 -12.90 14.05 -0.71
N GLY A 273 -12.33 14.43 0.44
CA GLY A 273 -11.46 15.59 0.60
C GLY A 273 -10.00 15.14 0.59
N VAL A 274 -9.10 15.92 -0.02
CA VAL A 274 -7.65 15.68 0.11
C VAL A 274 -6.96 17.01 0.38
N HIS A 275 -6.30 17.10 1.54
CA HIS A 275 -5.69 18.32 2.05
C HIS A 275 -4.17 18.16 2.22
N GLU A 276 -3.42 19.23 1.93
CA GLU A 276 -1.95 19.31 2.10
C GLU A 276 -1.63 20.27 3.26
N LYS A 277 -0.74 19.86 4.18
CA LYS A 277 -0.29 20.71 5.29
C LYS A 277 0.81 21.64 4.77
N ARG A 278 0.52 22.95 4.69
CA ARG A 278 1.52 23.98 4.30
C ARG A 278 2.34 24.40 5.52
N PHE A 279 3.63 24.11 5.53
CA PHE A 279 4.58 24.82 6.39
C PHE A 279 5.03 26.10 5.68
N SER A 280 4.56 27.25 6.15
CA SER A 280 5.04 28.55 5.68
C SER A 280 6.27 28.94 6.49
N VAL A 281 7.47 28.75 5.92
CA VAL A 281 8.70 29.27 6.51
C VAL A 281 8.71 30.78 6.27
N LYS A 282 8.35 31.57 7.27
CA LYS A 282 8.62 33.02 7.26
C LYS A 282 10.14 33.19 7.15
N LYS A 283 10.62 34.01 6.21
CA LYS A 283 12.03 34.46 6.18
C LYS A 283 12.37 35.04 7.55
N SER A 284 13.13 34.32 8.37
CA SER A 284 13.74 34.86 9.57
C SER A 284 15.00 35.64 9.18
N ASP A 285 15.18 36.76 9.87
CA ASP A 285 16.27 37.71 9.74
C ASP A 285 17.64 37.01 9.98
N PRO A 286 18.65 37.14 9.09
CA PRO A 286 19.94 36.46 9.23
C PRO A 286 20.65 36.70 10.58
N ALA A 287 20.33 37.80 11.27
CA ALA A 287 20.90 38.14 12.56
C ALA A 287 20.45 37.23 13.71
N MET A 288 19.30 36.53 13.60
CA MET A 288 18.81 35.63 14.65
C MET A 288 19.42 34.23 14.61
N MET A 289 20.06 33.84 13.50
CA MET A 289 20.59 32.49 13.32
C MET A 289 21.90 32.24 14.09
N ASN A 290 22.57 33.31 14.55
CA ASN A 290 23.87 33.22 15.23
C ASN A 290 23.78 32.92 16.74
N SER A 291 22.60 32.99 17.38
CA SER A 291 22.46 32.71 18.81
C SER A 291 21.92 31.32 19.16
N GLU A 292 21.34 30.58 18.21
CA GLU A 292 20.68 29.29 18.49
C GLU A 292 21.49 28.04 18.09
N ILE A 293 22.61 28.19 17.37
CA ILE A 293 23.42 27.04 16.90
C ILE A 293 24.34 26.45 17.99
N SER A 294 24.44 27.08 19.16
CA SER A 294 25.37 26.65 20.23
C SER A 294 24.85 25.54 21.15
N HIS A 295 23.64 24.99 20.94
CA HIS A 295 23.04 24.04 21.91
C HIS A 295 22.61 22.67 21.35
N TYR A 296 22.90 22.36 20.08
CA TYR A 296 22.62 21.03 19.52
C TYR A 296 23.79 20.50 18.69
N ILE A 297 24.88 20.14 19.38
CA ILE A 297 25.86 19.16 18.89
C ILE A 297 26.21 18.25 20.07
N MET A 298 25.49 17.13 20.17
CA MET A 298 25.94 15.86 20.77
C MET A 298 25.47 14.73 19.86
#